data_AF-A0A7S4A8X5-F1
#
_entry.id   AF-A0A7S4A8X5-F1
#
_cell.length_a   1.000
_cell.length_b   1.000
_cell.length_c   1.000
_cell.angle_alpha   90.00
_cell.angle_beta   90.00
_cell.angle_gamma   90.00
#
_symmetry.space_group_name_H-M   'P 1'
#
loop_
_entity.id
_entity.type
_entity.pdbx_description
1 polymer ?
#
loop_
_entity_poly.entity_id
_entity_poly.type
_entity_poly.pdbx_seq_one_letter_code
_entity_poly.pdbx_strand_id
1 'polypeptide(L)'
;MVVVEVRRQIGCTFEFRDAAKAILRASKGLQQGWKSFASRRFSIPPTFPKRSREIQHKCIRGDFRIARTMLQSKNYDALVLALESIEKMTKSCGAKDVVAKSVICNDCLKHLLFLLDTCNDIDRNGMEYGNSSVLPRKILGVIANSCEAIGKSDLELVLSANDNDLKTRWFLSLLLSTIQDAPSRPHDAFEAVRCLGQLLISKEVESVMVEKSAIDVISSARIAGFTCHQGLEQECNKLMLRLENVGYEED
;
A
#
# COMPACT_ATOMS: atom_id res chain seq x y z
N MET A 1 -20.68 -38.90 -0.68
CA MET A 1 -20.12 -37.72 0.01
C MET A 1 -18.74 -37.45 -0.57
N VAL A 2 -18.48 -36.27 -1.10
CA VAL A 2 -17.16 -35.92 -1.67
C VAL A 2 -16.44 -35.03 -0.67
N VAL A 3 -15.26 -35.44 -0.23
CA VAL A 3 -14.37 -34.64 0.62
C VAL A 3 -13.31 -34.02 -0.29
N VAL A 4 -13.24 -32.69 -0.29
CA VAL A 4 -12.23 -31.96 -1.06
C VAL A 4 -11.26 -31.31 -0.09
N GLU A 5 -9.99 -31.68 -0.19
CA GLU A 5 -8.88 -31.07 0.52
C GLU A 5 -8.04 -30.27 -0.48
N VAL A 6 -7.73 -29.02 -0.13
CA VAL A 6 -6.85 -28.16 -0.93
C VAL A 6 -5.62 -27.88 -0.09
N ARG A 7 -4.45 -28.30 -0.56
CA ARG A 7 -3.16 -28.08 0.13
C ARG A 7 -2.31 -27.10 -0.65
N ARG A 8 -1.73 -26.11 0.06
CA ARG A 8 -0.72 -25.23 -0.53
C ARG A 8 0.62 -25.95 -0.51
N GLN A 9 1.23 -26.12 -1.68
CA GLN A 9 2.60 -26.64 -1.78
C GLN A 9 3.62 -25.49 -1.76
N ILE A 10 3.35 -24.44 -2.54
CA ILE A 10 4.20 -23.24 -2.67
C ILE A 10 3.32 -22.01 -2.95
N GLY A 11 3.92 -20.81 -2.96
CA GLY A 11 3.29 -19.57 -3.45
C GLY A 11 2.60 -18.73 -2.37
N CYS A 12 1.86 -17.70 -2.79
CA CYS A 12 1.27 -16.69 -1.91
C CYS A 12 0.11 -17.23 -1.05
N THR A 13 0.13 -16.92 0.27
CA THR A 13 -0.92 -17.36 1.20
C THR A 13 -2.28 -16.73 0.87
N PHE A 14 -2.29 -15.47 0.43
CA PHE A 14 -3.51 -14.73 0.12
C PHE A 14 -4.19 -15.27 -1.13
N GLU A 15 -3.43 -15.46 -2.22
CA GLU A 15 -3.95 -16.05 -3.45
C GLU A 15 -4.42 -17.49 -3.22
N PHE A 16 -3.63 -18.28 -2.47
CA PHE A 16 -4.05 -19.64 -2.08
C PHE A 16 -5.37 -19.62 -1.30
N ARG A 17 -5.53 -18.73 -0.32
CA ARG A 17 -6.78 -18.62 0.45
C ARG A 17 -7.96 -18.34 -0.45
N ASP A 18 -7.82 -17.43 -1.40
CA ASP A 18 -8.92 -17.01 -2.27
C ASP A 18 -9.25 -18.11 -3.30
N ALA A 19 -8.24 -18.77 -3.86
CA ALA A 19 -8.39 -19.95 -4.72
C ALA A 19 -9.00 -21.14 -3.97
N ALA A 20 -8.50 -21.47 -2.78
CA ALA A 20 -9.02 -22.55 -1.95
C ALA A 20 -10.47 -22.29 -1.55
N LYS A 21 -10.83 -21.05 -1.17
CA LYS A 21 -12.23 -20.66 -0.94
C LYS A 21 -13.10 -20.86 -2.17
N ALA A 22 -12.61 -20.51 -3.37
CA ALA A 22 -13.34 -20.72 -4.61
C ALA A 22 -13.58 -22.22 -4.88
N ILE A 23 -12.53 -23.05 -4.76
CA ILE A 23 -12.59 -24.50 -4.97
C ILE A 23 -13.54 -25.17 -3.96
N LEU A 24 -13.40 -24.85 -2.67
CA LEU A 24 -14.25 -25.40 -1.60
C LEU A 24 -15.72 -24.98 -1.72
N ARG A 25 -16.00 -23.81 -2.31
CA ARG A 25 -17.38 -23.41 -2.63
C ARG A 25 -17.91 -24.21 -3.81
N ALA A 26 -17.12 -24.37 -4.86
CA ALA A 26 -17.49 -25.14 -6.03
C ALA A 26 -17.80 -26.61 -5.68
N SER A 27 -17.00 -27.23 -4.81
CA SER A 27 -17.18 -28.62 -4.38
C SER A 27 -18.45 -28.87 -3.55
N LYS A 28 -18.96 -27.85 -2.86
CA LYS A 28 -20.22 -27.92 -2.10
C LYS A 28 -21.48 -27.87 -2.99
N GLY A 29 -21.33 -27.84 -4.31
CA GLY A 29 -22.47 -27.65 -5.22
C GLY A 29 -23.12 -26.28 -5.09
N LEU A 30 -22.46 -25.32 -4.42
CA LEU A 30 -22.87 -23.90 -4.36
C LEU A 30 -22.60 -23.20 -5.71
N GLN A 31 -22.59 -23.95 -6.81
CA GLN A 31 -22.47 -23.46 -8.19
C GLN A 31 -23.71 -22.68 -8.65
N GLN A 32 -24.73 -22.51 -7.80
CA GLN A 32 -25.87 -21.63 -8.08
C GLN A 32 -25.40 -20.18 -8.19
N GLY A 33 -24.97 -19.84 -9.40
CA GLY A 33 -24.66 -18.51 -9.84
C GLY A 33 -23.28 -18.01 -9.42
N TRP A 34 -22.33 -18.11 -10.34
CA TRP A 34 -21.52 -16.93 -10.69
C TRP A 34 -22.38 -15.80 -11.32
N LYS A 35 -23.68 -15.72 -11.02
CA LYS A 35 -24.25 -14.40 -10.74
C LYS A 35 -23.42 -13.89 -9.60
N SER A 36 -22.32 -13.24 -9.96
CA SER A 36 -21.40 -12.55 -9.10
C SER A 36 -22.22 -12.16 -7.88
N PHE A 37 -21.79 -12.54 -6.67
CA PHE A 37 -22.04 -11.66 -5.55
C PHE A 37 -21.28 -10.36 -5.89
N ALA A 38 -21.67 -9.67 -6.98
CA ALA A 38 -21.46 -8.29 -7.28
C ALA A 38 -22.07 -7.71 -6.04
N SER A 39 -21.17 -7.50 -5.06
CA SER A 39 -21.47 -7.53 -3.63
C SER A 39 -22.77 -6.78 -3.50
N ARG A 40 -23.90 -7.44 -3.14
CA ARG A 40 -25.26 -6.88 -3.33
C ARG A 40 -25.16 -5.40 -3.06
N ARG A 41 -25.03 -4.59 -4.13
CA ARG A 41 -24.42 -3.27 -3.93
C ARG A 41 -25.52 -2.58 -3.21
N PHE A 42 -25.30 -2.31 -1.93
CA PHE A 42 -26.27 -1.61 -1.14
C PHE A 42 -26.34 -0.23 -1.78
N SER A 43 -27.23 -0.09 -2.75
CA SER A 43 -27.51 1.16 -3.40
C SER A 43 -28.42 1.87 -2.43
N ILE A 44 -27.86 2.86 -1.75
CA ILE A 44 -28.65 3.81 -0.98
C ILE A 44 -29.75 4.32 -1.94
N PRO A 45 -31.04 4.15 -1.61
CA PRO A 45 -32.12 4.59 -2.48
C PRO A 45 -31.92 6.06 -2.87
N PRO A 46 -32.20 6.45 -4.13
CA PRO A 46 -31.96 7.81 -4.60
C PRO A 46 -32.78 8.87 -3.83
N THR A 47 -33.79 8.45 -3.07
CA THR A 47 -34.60 9.27 -2.17
C THR A 47 -33.86 9.71 -0.90
N PHE A 48 -32.74 9.08 -0.55
CA PHE A 48 -31.93 9.55 0.57
C PHE A 48 -31.14 10.80 0.16
N PRO A 49 -31.21 11.87 0.96
CA PRO A 49 -30.45 13.08 0.69
C PRO A 49 -28.96 12.75 0.69
N LYS A 50 -28.28 13.08 -0.42
CA LYS A 50 -26.82 13.00 -0.50
C LYS A 50 -26.25 14.02 0.47
N ARG A 51 -25.28 13.61 1.29
CA ARG A 51 -24.53 14.55 2.13
C ARG A 51 -23.82 15.57 1.23
N SER A 52 -23.78 16.83 1.66
CA SER A 52 -22.95 17.81 0.99
C SER A 52 -21.47 17.41 1.11
N ARG A 53 -20.63 17.92 0.20
CA ARG A 53 -19.20 17.64 0.20
C ARG A 53 -18.55 18.10 1.49
N GLU A 54 -18.98 19.23 2.04
CA GLU A 54 -18.49 19.81 3.28
C GLU A 54 -18.80 18.91 4.49
N ILE A 55 -20.03 18.38 4.55
CA ILE A 55 -20.42 17.44 5.61
C ILE A 55 -19.61 16.15 5.49
N GLN A 56 -19.42 15.63 4.27
CA GLN A 56 -18.59 14.44 4.04
C GLN A 56 -17.13 14.67 4.48
N HIS A 57 -16.56 15.83 4.14
CA HIS A 57 -15.22 16.21 4.57
C HIS A 57 -15.12 16.35 6.09
N LYS A 58 -16.15 16.88 6.76
CA LYS A 58 -16.18 16.99 8.23
C LYS A 58 -16.25 15.61 8.89
N CYS A 59 -17.09 14.71 8.38
CA CYS A 59 -17.18 13.33 8.88
C CYS A 59 -15.85 12.59 8.72
N ILE A 60 -15.24 12.63 7.52
CA ILE A 60 -14.00 11.89 7.26
C ILE A 60 -12.83 12.39 8.11
N ARG A 61 -12.76 13.69 8.40
CA ARG A 61 -11.78 14.26 9.34
C ARG A 61 -12.00 13.75 10.76
N GLY A 62 -13.25 13.59 11.17
CA GLY A 62 -13.61 12.97 12.45
C GLY A 62 -13.12 11.53 12.54
N ASP A 63 -13.41 10.73 11.52
CA ASP A 63 -12.99 9.33 11.45
C ASP A 63 -11.45 9.19 11.41
N PHE A 64 -10.78 10.05 10.63
CA PHE A 64 -9.32 10.12 10.59
C PHE A 64 -8.72 10.47 11.95
N ARG A 65 -9.32 11.41 12.70
CA ARG A 65 -8.84 11.75 14.04
C ARG A 65 -8.94 10.56 15.00
N ILE A 66 -10.02 9.79 14.93
CA ILE A 66 -10.20 8.58 15.75
C ILE A 66 -9.11 7.55 15.40
N ALA A 67 -8.91 7.28 14.11
CA ALA A 67 -7.86 6.36 13.65
C ALA A 67 -6.46 6.83 14.06
N ARG A 68 -6.17 8.14 13.98
CA ARG A 68 -4.91 8.72 14.46
C ARG A 68 -4.71 8.51 15.96
N THR A 69 -5.74 8.69 16.78
CA THR A 69 -5.66 8.39 18.22
C THR A 69 -5.38 6.91 18.47
N MET A 70 -5.98 6.02 17.68
CA MET A 70 -5.70 4.57 17.75
C MET A 70 -4.27 4.22 17.34
N LEU A 71 -3.69 4.91 16.34
CA LEU A 71 -2.28 4.76 15.95
C LEU A 71 -1.30 5.09 17.08
N GLN A 72 -1.69 5.90 18.06
CA GLN A 72 -0.87 6.23 19.23
C GLN A 72 -0.96 5.18 20.34
N SER A 73 -1.83 4.17 20.17
CA SER A 73 -1.96 3.07 21.11
C SER A 73 -0.74 2.15 21.05
N LYS A 74 -0.37 1.57 22.20
CA LYS A 74 0.61 0.47 22.26
C LYS A 74 0.00 -0.89 21.91
N ASN A 75 -1.33 -0.97 21.81
CA ASN A 75 -2.01 -2.21 21.47
C ASN A 75 -1.91 -2.47 19.95
N TYR A 76 -1.28 -3.58 19.58
CA TYR A 76 -1.07 -3.99 18.19
C TYR A 76 -2.38 -4.09 17.39
N ASP A 77 -3.45 -4.64 17.97
CA ASP A 77 -4.75 -4.76 17.28
C ASP A 77 -5.34 -3.37 16.97
N ALA A 78 -5.15 -2.41 17.89
CA ALA A 78 -5.58 -1.03 17.69
C ALA A 78 -4.76 -0.36 16.57
N LEU A 79 -3.45 -0.63 16.48
CA LEU A 79 -2.59 -0.15 15.39
C LEU A 79 -3.04 -0.69 14.03
N VAL A 80 -3.25 -2.00 13.93
CA VAL A 80 -3.69 -2.64 12.68
C VAL A 80 -5.06 -2.09 12.26
N LEU A 81 -6.03 -2.01 13.19
CA LEU A 81 -7.35 -1.47 12.90
C LEU A 81 -7.31 0.00 12.47
N ALA A 82 -6.42 0.79 13.07
CA ALA A 82 -6.21 2.17 12.68
C ALA A 82 -5.67 2.29 11.25
N LEU A 83 -4.64 1.51 10.90
CA LEU A 83 -4.07 1.49 9.57
C LEU A 83 -5.09 1.02 8.51
N GLU A 84 -5.86 -0.03 8.79
CA GLU A 84 -6.92 -0.49 7.90
C GLU A 84 -7.99 0.57 7.66
N SER A 85 -8.35 1.31 8.71
CA SER A 85 -9.30 2.43 8.61
C SER A 85 -8.74 3.54 7.73
N ILE A 86 -7.49 3.95 7.94
CA ILE A 86 -6.83 4.99 7.14
C ILE A 86 -6.68 4.54 5.68
N GLU A 87 -6.22 3.32 5.44
CA GLU A 87 -6.06 2.72 4.12
C GLU A 87 -7.38 2.74 3.33
N LYS A 88 -8.49 2.39 3.99
CA LYS A 88 -9.82 2.44 3.37
C LYS A 88 -10.24 3.87 3.01
N MET A 89 -9.98 4.82 3.89
CA MET A 89 -10.29 6.24 3.68
C MET A 89 -9.48 6.86 2.54
N THR A 90 -8.20 6.48 2.39
CA THR A 90 -7.32 6.98 1.31
C THR A 90 -7.56 6.27 -0.03
N LYS A 91 -8.06 5.03 -0.03
CA LYS A 91 -8.31 4.28 -1.27
C LYS A 91 -9.67 4.55 -1.92
N SER A 92 -10.74 4.61 -1.11
CA SER A 92 -12.11 4.42 -1.63
C SER A 92 -13.14 5.48 -1.24
N CYS A 93 -12.73 6.55 -0.56
CA CYS A 93 -13.64 7.61 -0.14
C CYS A 93 -13.74 8.74 -1.18
N GLY A 94 -14.92 9.36 -1.29
CA GLY A 94 -15.14 10.57 -2.11
C GLY A 94 -14.36 11.80 -1.62
N ALA A 95 -13.72 11.73 -0.45
CA ALA A 95 -12.89 12.76 0.15
C ALA A 95 -11.48 12.23 0.49
N LYS A 96 -10.96 11.30 -0.33
CA LYS A 96 -9.66 10.65 -0.11
C LYS A 96 -8.48 11.62 -0.07
N ASP A 97 -8.55 12.71 -0.84
CA ASP A 97 -7.55 13.77 -0.92
C ASP A 97 -7.38 14.48 0.43
N VAL A 98 -8.48 14.72 1.15
CA VAL A 98 -8.46 15.37 2.46
C VAL A 98 -7.70 14.51 3.48
N VAL A 99 -7.96 13.20 3.48
CA VAL A 99 -7.31 12.26 4.39
C VAL A 99 -5.85 12.08 4.00
N ALA A 100 -5.57 11.91 2.71
CA ALA A 100 -4.21 11.78 2.20
C ALA A 100 -3.31 12.98 2.53
N LYS A 101 -3.82 14.21 2.33
CA LYS A 101 -3.13 15.44 2.78
C LYS A 101 -2.92 15.44 4.29
N SER A 102 -3.89 14.93 5.05
CA SER A 102 -3.76 14.83 6.50
C SER A 102 -2.72 13.79 6.96
N VAL A 103 -2.51 12.73 6.17
CA VAL A 103 -1.46 11.73 6.41
C VAL A 103 -0.08 12.32 6.10
N ILE A 104 0.12 12.87 4.90
CA ILE A 104 1.44 13.28 4.41
C ILE A 104 1.93 14.59 5.04
N CYS A 105 1.04 15.57 5.25
CA CYS A 105 1.45 16.91 5.67
C CYS A 105 1.52 17.12 7.20
N ASN A 106 1.31 16.10 8.02
CA ASN A 106 1.24 16.23 9.49
C ASN A 106 2.15 15.21 10.20
N ASP A 107 2.18 15.27 11.54
CA ASP A 107 2.90 14.29 12.39
C ASP A 107 2.44 12.83 12.21
N CYS A 108 1.33 12.60 11.50
CA CYS A 108 0.89 11.26 11.14
C CYS A 108 1.96 10.54 10.30
N LEU A 109 2.55 11.22 9.32
CA LEU A 109 3.63 10.65 8.51
C LEU A 109 4.82 10.27 9.39
N LYS A 110 5.28 11.19 10.24
CA LYS A 110 6.39 10.94 11.19
C LYS A 110 6.14 9.72 12.05
N HIS A 111 4.93 9.59 12.60
CA HIS A 111 4.54 8.44 13.41
C HIS A 111 4.53 7.14 12.60
N LEU A 112 4.03 7.17 11.36
CA LEU A 112 4.05 6.01 10.46
C LEU A 112 5.48 5.58 10.12
N LEU A 113 6.36 6.54 9.83
CA LEU A 113 7.77 6.26 9.53
C LEU A 113 8.50 5.71 10.75
N PHE A 114 8.24 6.25 11.95
CA PHE A 114 8.78 5.70 13.20
C PHE A 114 8.32 4.25 13.45
N LEU A 115 7.03 3.96 13.25
CA LEU A 115 6.51 2.60 13.37
C LEU A 115 7.15 1.66 12.34
N LEU A 116 7.37 2.14 11.12
CA LEU A 116 8.00 1.37 10.05
C LEU A 116 9.47 1.04 10.40
N ASP A 117 10.22 2.00 10.93
CA ASP A 117 11.59 1.81 11.41
C ASP A 117 11.65 0.74 12.52
N THR A 118 10.75 0.86 13.50
CA THR A 118 10.63 -0.10 14.61
C THR A 118 10.35 -1.52 14.10
N CYS A 119 9.58 -1.68 13.03
CA CYS A 119 9.30 -3.01 12.46
C CYS A 119 10.54 -3.65 11.84
N ASN A 120 11.39 -2.87 11.17
CA ASN A 120 12.59 -3.40 10.53
C ASN A 120 13.62 -3.90 11.56
N ASP A 121 13.73 -3.23 12.71
CA ASP A 121 14.62 -3.65 13.79
C ASP A 121 14.18 -4.97 14.41
N ILE A 122 12.88 -5.21 14.52
CA ILE A 122 12.34 -6.47 15.06
C ILE A 122 12.68 -7.63 14.11
N ASP A 123 12.49 -7.45 12.81
CA ASP A 123 12.77 -8.49 11.81
C ASP A 123 14.26 -8.87 11.80
N ARG A 124 15.17 -7.90 12.02
CA ARG A 124 16.63 -8.15 12.11
C ARG A 124 17.03 -8.98 13.33
N ASN A 125 16.27 -8.92 14.41
CA ASN A 125 16.57 -9.64 15.63
C ASN A 125 16.09 -11.11 15.63
N GLY A 126 15.48 -11.58 14.53
CA GLY A 126 15.11 -12.98 14.36
C GLY A 126 13.98 -13.47 15.29
N MET A 127 13.30 -12.58 16.00
CA MET A 127 12.05 -12.92 16.69
C MET A 127 10.92 -12.97 15.65
N GLU A 128 10.77 -14.13 15.01
CA GLU A 128 9.66 -14.42 14.09
C GLU A 128 8.32 -14.44 14.84
N TYR A 129 7.76 -13.26 15.09
CA TYR A 129 6.33 -13.15 15.29
C TYR A 129 5.68 -13.24 13.91
N GLY A 130 4.96 -14.32 13.61
CA GLY A 130 4.28 -14.56 12.32
C GLY A 130 3.28 -13.46 11.88
N ASN A 131 3.08 -12.42 12.70
CA ASN A 131 2.28 -11.24 12.39
C ASN A 131 3.13 -9.98 12.07
N SER A 132 4.47 -10.00 12.15
CA SER A 132 5.29 -8.77 11.97
C SER A 132 5.12 -8.16 10.58
N SER A 133 5.05 -8.99 9.53
CA SER A 133 4.97 -8.55 8.13
C SER A 133 3.70 -7.78 7.77
N VAL A 134 2.64 -7.86 8.59
CA VAL A 134 1.38 -7.17 8.29
C VAL A 134 1.53 -5.66 8.47
N LEU A 135 2.28 -5.21 9.48
CA LEU A 135 2.33 -3.79 9.85
C LEU A 135 3.11 -2.95 8.83
N PRO A 136 4.34 -3.33 8.40
CA PRO A 136 5.09 -2.60 7.37
C PRO A 136 4.29 -2.45 6.08
N ARG A 137 3.68 -3.55 5.61
CA ARG A 137 2.82 -3.55 4.43
C ARG A 137 1.67 -2.57 4.54
N LYS A 138 0.97 -2.55 5.69
CA LYS A 138 -0.16 -1.65 5.92
C LYS A 138 0.29 -0.19 5.98
N ILE A 139 1.42 0.09 6.61
CA ILE A 139 2.02 1.43 6.66
C ILE A 139 2.37 1.90 5.24
N LEU A 140 3.11 1.10 4.49
CA LEU A 140 3.48 1.40 3.11
C LEU A 140 2.24 1.58 2.22
N GLY A 141 1.22 0.73 2.37
CA GLY A 141 -0.04 0.87 1.64
C GLY A 141 -0.80 2.17 1.97
N VAL A 142 -0.79 2.60 3.23
CA VAL A 142 -1.35 3.90 3.63
C VAL A 142 -0.58 5.05 2.97
N ILE A 143 0.75 5.00 2.96
CA ILE A 143 1.59 6.02 2.32
C ILE A 143 1.35 6.04 0.81
N ALA A 144 1.42 4.89 0.13
CA ALA A 144 1.19 4.74 -1.30
C ALA A 144 -0.18 5.30 -1.72
N ASN A 145 -1.25 4.87 -1.03
CA ASN A 145 -2.60 5.35 -1.30
C ASN A 145 -2.73 6.86 -1.05
N SER A 146 -2.01 7.40 -0.06
CA SER A 146 -2.03 8.83 0.22
C SER A 146 -1.34 9.62 -0.91
N CYS A 147 -0.17 9.18 -1.36
CA CYS A 147 0.51 9.81 -2.48
C CYS A 147 -0.35 9.77 -3.76
N GLU A 148 -0.97 8.63 -4.06
CA GLU A 148 -1.87 8.47 -5.22
C GLU A 148 -3.17 9.28 -5.14
N ALA A 149 -3.67 9.54 -3.94
CA ALA A 149 -4.91 10.29 -3.73
C ALA A 149 -4.71 11.80 -3.85
N ILE A 150 -3.47 12.29 -3.72
CA ILE A 150 -3.09 13.69 -3.92
C ILE A 150 -2.79 13.90 -5.42
N GLY A 151 -3.26 15.01 -6.00
CA GLY A 151 -2.93 15.33 -7.38
C GLY A 151 -1.43 15.55 -7.56
N LYS A 152 -0.88 15.25 -8.75
CA LYS A 152 0.57 15.34 -9.02
C LYS A 152 1.17 16.70 -8.62
N SER A 153 0.52 17.81 -9.01
CA SER A 153 0.94 19.17 -8.67
C SER A 153 0.96 19.43 -7.16
N ASP A 154 -0.05 18.93 -6.45
CA ASP A 154 -0.14 19.08 -4.99
C ASP A 154 0.94 18.24 -4.29
N LEU A 155 1.21 17.04 -4.80
CA LEU A 155 2.26 16.17 -4.24
C LEU A 155 3.65 16.75 -4.48
N GLU A 156 3.90 17.33 -5.66
CA GLU A 156 5.15 18.01 -5.99
C GLU A 156 5.41 19.19 -5.04
N LEU A 157 4.39 20.01 -4.77
CA LEU A 157 4.48 21.08 -3.77
C LEU A 157 4.80 20.55 -2.37
N VAL A 158 4.18 19.43 -1.99
CA VAL A 158 4.42 18.77 -0.69
C VAL A 158 5.86 18.26 -0.59
N LEU A 159 6.41 17.65 -1.66
CA LEU A 159 7.79 17.16 -1.70
C LEU A 159 8.84 18.28 -1.82
N SER A 160 8.45 19.43 -2.37
CA SER A 160 9.31 20.62 -2.48
C SER A 160 9.54 21.31 -1.13
N ALA A 161 8.74 21.01 -0.11
CA ALA A 161 9.00 21.47 1.24
C ALA A 161 10.31 20.86 1.77
N ASN A 162 11.20 21.70 2.31
CA ASN A 162 12.57 21.31 2.69
C ASN A 162 12.63 20.11 3.66
N ASP A 163 11.66 19.98 4.57
CA ASP A 163 11.66 18.99 5.65
C ASP A 163 10.71 17.81 5.39
N ASN A 164 10.47 17.44 4.12
CA ASN A 164 9.60 16.31 3.84
C ASN A 164 10.32 14.96 4.05
N ASP A 165 9.87 14.18 5.02
CA ASP A 165 10.48 12.89 5.35
C ASP A 165 10.45 11.86 4.19
N LEU A 166 9.54 12.02 3.21
CA LEU A 166 9.38 11.10 2.07
C LEU A 166 10.52 11.16 1.05
N LYS A 167 11.32 12.24 1.01
CA LYS A 167 12.47 12.36 0.11
C LYS A 167 13.80 12.04 0.77
N THR A 168 13.77 11.73 2.07
CA THR A 168 14.99 11.45 2.83
C THR A 168 15.70 10.21 2.28
N ARG A 169 17.04 10.26 2.23
CA ARG A 169 17.87 9.12 1.80
C ARG A 169 17.57 7.85 2.60
N TRP A 170 17.23 7.98 3.88
CA TRP A 170 16.83 6.86 4.73
C TRP A 170 15.56 6.19 4.20
N PHE A 171 14.48 6.94 4.00
CA PHE A 171 13.21 6.37 3.55
C PHE A 171 13.32 5.76 2.15
N LEU A 172 14.05 6.41 1.25
CA LEU A 172 14.31 5.89 -0.09
C LEU A 172 15.13 4.59 -0.07
N SER A 173 16.12 4.50 0.81
CA SER A 173 16.90 3.26 1.00
C SER A 173 16.04 2.14 1.58
N LEU A 174 15.13 2.48 2.49
CA LEU A 174 14.17 1.54 3.06
C LEU A 174 13.22 0.98 1.99
N LEU A 175 12.69 1.85 1.11
CA LEU A 175 11.86 1.40 -0.01
C LEU A 175 12.63 0.44 -0.92
N LEU A 176 13.85 0.79 -1.33
CA LEU A 176 14.66 -0.08 -2.18
C LEU A 176 15.02 -1.41 -1.51
N SER A 177 15.36 -1.39 -0.23
CA SER A 177 15.56 -2.62 0.57
C SER A 177 14.31 -3.49 0.57
N THR A 178 13.13 -2.90 0.77
CA THR A 178 11.85 -3.63 0.78
C THR A 178 11.55 -4.23 -0.60
N ILE A 179 11.91 -3.54 -1.68
CA ILE A 179 11.77 -4.03 -3.06
C ILE A 179 12.75 -5.17 -3.34
N GLN A 180 14.00 -5.06 -2.86
CA GLN A 180 15.01 -6.10 -2.98
C GLN A 180 14.57 -7.42 -2.31
N ASP A 181 13.80 -7.32 -1.22
CA ASP A 181 13.21 -8.46 -0.50
C ASP A 181 11.93 -9.03 -1.16
N ALA A 182 11.60 -8.62 -2.39
CA ALA A 182 10.45 -9.12 -3.14
C ALA A 182 10.29 -10.66 -3.19
N PRO A 183 11.35 -11.48 -3.32
CA PRO A 183 11.21 -12.93 -3.34
C PRO A 183 10.59 -13.52 -2.07
N SER A 184 10.85 -12.91 -0.91
CA SER A 184 10.32 -13.35 0.39
C SER A 184 9.07 -12.58 0.79
N ARG A 185 8.97 -11.29 0.43
CA ARG A 185 7.91 -10.36 0.86
C ARG A 185 7.29 -9.60 -0.33
N PRO A 186 6.68 -10.30 -1.30
CA PRO A 186 6.24 -9.67 -2.55
C PRO A 186 5.14 -8.61 -2.36
N HIS A 187 4.34 -8.71 -1.30
CA HIS A 187 3.31 -7.72 -0.99
C HIS A 187 3.87 -6.42 -0.44
N ASP A 188 4.95 -6.49 0.32
CA ASP A 188 5.59 -5.32 0.92
C ASP A 188 6.35 -4.58 -0.17
N ALA A 189 7.07 -5.34 -1.02
CA ALA A 189 7.67 -4.83 -2.23
C ALA A 189 6.65 -4.16 -3.15
N PHE A 190 5.46 -4.75 -3.33
CA PHE A 190 4.40 -4.13 -4.15
C PHE A 190 4.00 -2.74 -3.64
N GLU A 191 3.76 -2.59 -2.34
CA GLU A 191 3.42 -1.28 -1.77
C GLU A 191 4.61 -0.31 -1.83
N ALA A 192 5.84 -0.80 -1.66
CA ALA A 192 7.05 0.01 -1.79
C ALA A 192 7.27 0.54 -3.22
N VAL A 193 7.06 -0.30 -4.24
CA VAL A 193 7.11 0.11 -5.66
C VAL A 193 6.04 1.17 -5.94
N ARG A 194 4.82 1.00 -5.42
CA ARG A 194 3.75 2.00 -5.57
C ARG A 194 4.12 3.34 -4.94
N CYS A 195 4.64 3.33 -3.71
CA CYS A 195 5.19 4.52 -3.05
C CYS A 195 6.22 5.20 -3.94
N LEU A 196 7.26 4.47 -4.35
CA LEU A 196 8.37 5.01 -5.12
C LEU A 196 7.91 5.60 -6.45
N GLY A 197 6.96 4.94 -7.12
CA GLY A 197 6.39 5.44 -8.37
C GLY A 197 5.70 6.80 -8.23
N GLN A 198 5.08 7.10 -7.09
CA GLN A 198 4.52 8.43 -6.86
C GLN A 198 5.58 9.48 -6.47
N LEU A 199 6.68 9.07 -5.85
CA LEU A 199 7.74 9.97 -5.41
C LEU A 199 8.67 10.42 -6.54
N LEU A 200 8.75 9.68 -7.64
CA LEU A 200 9.52 10.04 -8.85
C LEU A 200 9.03 11.31 -9.57
N ILE A 201 8.03 12.02 -9.04
CA ILE A 201 7.73 13.38 -9.52
C ILE A 201 8.79 14.41 -9.05
N SER A 202 9.62 14.06 -8.06
CA SER A 202 10.69 14.91 -7.55
C SER A 202 12.04 14.54 -8.16
N LYS A 203 12.73 15.51 -8.77
CA LYS A 203 14.08 15.35 -9.32
C LYS A 203 15.13 14.97 -8.27
N GLU A 204 14.93 15.38 -7.02
CA GLU A 204 15.79 14.97 -5.91
C GLU A 204 15.67 13.46 -5.64
N VAL A 205 14.45 12.92 -5.65
CA VAL A 205 14.20 11.49 -5.49
C VAL A 205 14.77 10.71 -6.67
N GLU A 206 14.55 11.20 -7.88
CA GLU A 206 15.08 10.64 -9.13
C GLU A 206 16.62 10.48 -9.08
N SER A 207 17.34 11.54 -8.70
CA SER A 207 18.80 11.52 -8.55
C SER A 207 19.26 10.45 -7.55
N VAL A 208 18.60 10.34 -6.40
CA VAL A 208 18.93 9.31 -5.40
C VAL A 208 18.64 7.90 -5.91
N MET A 209 17.61 7.72 -6.75
CA MET A 209 17.32 6.41 -7.36
C MET A 209 18.38 5.98 -8.35
N VAL A 210 18.91 6.92 -9.15
CA VAL A 210 20.04 6.67 -10.05
C VAL A 210 21.29 6.33 -9.24
N GLU A 211 21.61 7.11 -8.19
CA GLU A 211 22.76 6.87 -7.30
C GLU A 211 22.74 5.45 -6.70
N LYS A 212 21.54 4.91 -6.41
CA LYS A 212 21.36 3.60 -5.76
C LYS A 212 21.11 2.43 -6.71
N SER A 213 21.31 2.62 -8.01
CA SER A 213 21.06 1.58 -9.03
C SER A 213 19.65 0.98 -8.92
N ALA A 214 18.63 1.84 -8.71
CA ALA A 214 17.25 1.39 -8.48
C ALA A 214 16.72 0.50 -9.62
N ILE A 215 17.19 0.71 -10.85
CA ILE A 215 16.82 -0.10 -12.03
C ILE A 215 17.12 -1.59 -11.81
N ASP A 216 18.29 -1.94 -11.27
CA ASP A 216 18.67 -3.33 -11.04
C ASP A 216 17.78 -3.98 -9.97
N VAL A 217 17.52 -3.24 -8.89
CA VAL A 217 16.63 -3.67 -7.79
C VAL A 217 15.21 -3.91 -8.29
N ILE A 218 14.66 -2.98 -9.09
CA ILE A 218 13.30 -3.08 -9.63
C ILE A 218 13.21 -4.21 -10.67
N SER A 219 14.24 -4.40 -11.49
CA SER A 219 14.31 -5.50 -12.46
C SER A 219 14.30 -6.87 -11.76
N SER A 220 15.08 -7.01 -10.68
CA SER A 220 15.07 -8.21 -9.83
C SER A 220 13.70 -8.47 -9.22
N ALA A 221 13.07 -7.44 -8.63
CA ALA A 221 11.74 -7.54 -8.06
C ALA A 221 10.65 -7.85 -9.09
N ARG A 222 10.81 -7.38 -10.34
CA ARG A 222 9.91 -7.73 -11.45
C ARG A 222 9.91 -9.24 -11.72
N ILE A 223 11.09 -9.86 -11.75
CA ILE A 223 11.23 -11.30 -11.95
C ILE A 223 10.53 -12.07 -10.81
N ALA A 224 10.73 -11.62 -9.57
CA ALA A 224 10.00 -12.19 -8.43
C ALA A 224 8.48 -12.04 -8.60
N GLY A 225 8.00 -10.86 -9.00
CA GLY A 225 6.59 -10.58 -9.29
C GLY A 225 5.99 -11.53 -10.32
N PHE A 226 6.69 -11.81 -11.43
CA PHE A 226 6.24 -12.76 -12.45
C PHE A 226 5.98 -14.16 -11.88
N THR A 227 6.79 -14.59 -10.91
CA THR A 227 6.68 -15.93 -10.33
C THR A 227 5.62 -16.05 -9.23
N CYS A 228 5.34 -14.98 -8.48
CA CYS A 228 4.57 -15.10 -7.24
C CYS A 228 3.60 -13.95 -6.92
N HIS A 229 3.59 -12.86 -7.69
CA HIS A 229 2.74 -11.70 -7.42
C HIS A 229 2.54 -10.80 -8.66
N GLN A 230 1.50 -11.07 -9.46
CA GLN A 230 1.22 -10.35 -10.71
C GLN A 230 1.12 -8.82 -10.53
N GLY A 231 0.56 -8.36 -9.40
CA GLY A 231 0.47 -6.92 -9.13
C GLY A 231 1.84 -6.24 -8.99
N LEU A 232 2.85 -6.96 -8.49
CA LEU A 232 4.20 -6.43 -8.31
C LEU A 232 4.86 -6.27 -9.68
N GLU A 233 4.76 -7.29 -10.53
CA GLU A 233 5.24 -7.22 -11.92
C GLU A 233 4.67 -6.00 -12.66
N GLN A 234 3.36 -5.78 -12.56
CA GLN A 234 2.69 -4.66 -13.23
C GLN A 234 3.19 -3.30 -12.72
N GLU A 235 3.33 -3.12 -11.41
CA GLU A 235 3.82 -1.86 -10.85
C GLU A 235 5.32 -1.67 -11.14
N CYS A 236 6.14 -2.73 -11.12
CA CYS A 236 7.54 -2.67 -11.55
C CYS A 236 7.67 -2.23 -13.01
N ASN A 237 6.84 -2.77 -13.91
CA ASN A 237 6.83 -2.37 -15.32
C ASN A 237 6.47 -0.88 -15.48
N LYS A 238 5.44 -0.40 -14.76
CA LYS A 238 5.08 1.03 -14.75
C LYS A 238 6.21 1.92 -14.23
N LEU A 239 6.92 1.46 -13.20
CA LEU A 239 8.02 2.20 -12.59
C LEU A 239 9.24 2.25 -13.52
N MET A 240 9.61 1.12 -14.13
CA MET A 240 10.71 1.04 -15.10
C MET A 240 10.51 1.99 -16.28
N LEU A 241 9.31 2.00 -16.87
CA LEU A 241 9.00 2.93 -17.97
C LEU A 241 9.18 4.40 -17.58
N ARG A 242 8.98 4.76 -16.30
CA ARG A 242 9.23 6.14 -15.83
C ARG A 242 10.71 6.43 -15.69
N LEU A 243 11.48 5.49 -15.15
CA LEU A 243 12.93 5.64 -14.98
C LEU A 243 13.68 5.64 -16.31
N GLU A 244 13.22 4.90 -17.32
CA GLU A 244 13.81 4.91 -18.66
C GLU A 244 13.62 6.26 -19.36
N ASN A 245 12.46 6.90 -19.21
CA ASN A 245 12.20 8.21 -19.80
C ASN A 245 13.04 9.34 -19.21
N VAL A 246 13.52 9.18 -17.98
CA VAL A 246 14.37 10.16 -17.29
C VAL A 246 15.74 10.30 -17.98
N GLY A 247 16.30 9.19 -18.45
CA GLY A 247 17.65 9.19 -19.03
C GLY A 247 17.78 9.88 -20.39
N TYR A 248 16.67 10.28 -21.02
CA TYR A 248 16.64 10.88 -22.36
C TYR A 248 16.46 12.41 -22.37
N GLU A 249 16.23 13.06 -21.22
CA GLU A 249 16.03 14.52 -21.15
C GLU A 249 17.34 15.32 -20.91
N GLU A 250 18.49 14.65 -20.74
CA GLU A 250 19.78 15.30 -20.45
C GLU A 250 20.75 15.42 -21.66
N ASP A 251 20.35 14.97 -22.85
CA ASP A 251 21.11 15.09 -24.12
C ASP A 251 20.55 16.17 -25.06
#